data_AF-A0A563C7R8-F1
#
_entry.id   AF-A0A563C7R8-F1
#
_cell.length_a   1.000
_cell.length_b   1.000
_cell.length_c   1.000
_cell.angle_alpha   90.00
_cell.angle_beta   90.00
_cell.angle_gamma   90.00
#
_symmetry.space_group_name_H-M   'P 1'
#
loop_
_entity.id
_entity.type
_entity.pdbx_description
1 polymer ?
#
loop_
_entity_poly.entity_id
_entity_poly.type
_entity_poly.pdbx_seq_one_letter_code
_entity_poly.pdbx_strand_id
1 'polypeptide(L)'
;MKRKGIIGVLSVATLALAGLALLPSTPTFAATTSSSNVTVRLTVLPSGESVVIRFPSDGDTFATDKITIKKDYTSARTLETKIIYTDENGITTTYNVPVENVADPHGNPTNGTSESELDITAITGGRYGDYKIITTVNGLPSTEDVINFSYRAVKITDNGTDPSTNNPKVNIEHGPRVDHITVQIYDENGNPVLPNPITIPTPDTTGGHGGTTPWTVPLDGLNLKDGKYQIVTTAYDNGGNILDRNTKYWVQYTSKKTPSVPETGGSVFAGTNFTSADFISTSLAIFFVATFFAIMVLKRNRKSQRRS
;
A
#
# COMPACT_ATOMS: atom_id res chain seq x y z
N MET A 1 9.55 -65.53 -14.74
CA MET A 1 9.97 -66.29 -13.53
C MET A 1 11.14 -65.53 -12.88
N LYS A 2 11.13 -65.25 -11.57
CA LYS A 2 11.93 -65.94 -10.50
C LYS A 2 13.42 -66.10 -10.91
N ARG A 3 14.45 -65.61 -10.20
CA ARG A 3 14.70 -65.40 -8.74
C ARG A 3 15.58 -64.13 -8.48
N LYS A 4 15.53 -63.45 -7.31
CA LYS A 4 16.40 -63.56 -6.09
C LYS A 4 17.92 -63.73 -6.36
N GLY A 5 18.87 -63.12 -5.64
CA GLY A 5 18.79 -62.14 -4.52
C GLY A 5 19.72 -62.48 -3.33
N ILE A 6 20.73 -61.63 -3.06
CA ILE A 6 21.77 -61.70 -2.00
C ILE A 6 22.14 -60.23 -1.65
N ILE A 7 22.34 -59.69 -0.42
CA ILE A 7 22.59 -60.16 0.97
C ILE A 7 24.09 -60.30 1.35
N GLY A 8 24.71 -59.21 1.88
CA GLY A 8 26.08 -59.14 2.42
C GLY A 8 26.17 -58.11 3.58
N VAL A 9 27.10 -58.26 4.54
CA VAL A 9 27.05 -57.68 5.91
C VAL A 9 28.46 -57.45 6.52
N LEU A 10 28.56 -56.68 7.63
CA LEU A 10 29.73 -56.28 8.48
C LEU A 10 30.54 -55.05 8.00
N SER A 11 31.20 -54.25 8.86
CA SER A 11 31.43 -54.24 10.34
C SER A 11 31.14 -52.83 10.93
N VAL A 12 30.86 -52.53 12.22
CA VAL A 12 31.08 -53.11 13.58
C VAL A 12 32.44 -52.80 14.25
N ALA A 13 32.45 -51.78 15.15
CA ALA A 13 33.35 -51.51 16.31
C ALA A 13 33.25 -49.98 16.67
N THR A 14 33.37 -49.46 17.91
CA THR A 14 33.49 -50.04 19.28
C THR A 14 32.96 -49.05 20.34
N LEU A 15 32.86 -49.44 21.63
CA LEU A 15 32.30 -48.64 22.73
C LEU A 15 33.30 -47.69 23.43
N ALA A 16 32.75 -46.67 24.09
CA ALA A 16 33.24 -46.14 25.38
C ALA A 16 32.03 -45.74 26.26
N LEU A 17 32.16 -45.77 27.59
CA LEU A 17 31.05 -45.56 28.53
C LEU A 17 31.56 -44.97 29.87
N ALA A 18 30.63 -44.48 30.70
CA ALA A 18 30.80 -43.78 31.99
C ALA A 18 31.19 -42.27 31.89
N GLY A 19 30.81 -41.41 32.86
CA GLY A 19 30.19 -41.68 34.17
C GLY A 19 29.16 -40.64 34.66
N LEU A 20 28.62 -40.89 35.86
CA LEU A 20 27.50 -40.15 36.47
C LEU A 20 27.88 -38.77 37.05
N ALA A 21 26.96 -37.81 36.92
CA ALA A 21 26.60 -36.87 38.00
C ALA A 21 25.14 -36.42 37.82
N LEU A 22 24.32 -36.48 38.88
CA LEU A 22 22.92 -36.04 38.89
C LEU A 22 22.73 -34.87 39.86
N LEU A 23 22.28 -33.72 39.36
CA LEU A 23 21.73 -32.59 40.13
C LEU A 23 20.59 -31.92 39.32
N PRO A 24 19.70 -31.11 39.96
CA PRO A 24 18.26 -31.27 39.75
C PRO A 24 17.63 -30.50 38.58
N SER A 25 16.39 -30.90 38.32
CA SER A 25 15.46 -30.48 37.27
C SER A 25 15.32 -28.97 37.03
N THR A 26 15.35 -28.59 35.74
CA THR A 26 14.66 -27.40 35.24
C THR A 26 13.14 -27.56 35.33
N PRO A 27 12.36 -26.47 35.45
CA PRO A 27 10.90 -26.54 35.38
C PRO A 27 10.44 -26.79 33.93
N THR A 28 9.71 -27.88 33.71
CA THR A 28 9.09 -28.18 32.41
C THR A 28 7.90 -27.26 32.16
N PHE A 29 8.04 -26.29 31.25
CA PHE A 29 6.90 -25.60 30.65
C PHE A 29 6.49 -26.27 29.34
N ALA A 30 5.18 -26.36 29.12
CA ALA A 30 4.60 -27.09 27.99
C ALA A 30 4.87 -26.42 26.64
N ALA A 31 4.88 -27.23 25.57
CA ALA A 31 5.16 -26.74 24.22
C ALA A 31 4.04 -25.84 23.67
N THR A 32 4.42 -24.65 23.22
CA THR A 32 3.59 -23.76 22.39
C THR A 32 4.27 -23.56 21.05
N THR A 33 3.65 -24.05 19.98
CA THR A 33 4.20 -24.04 18.61
C THR A 33 4.06 -22.66 17.97
N SER A 34 5.14 -21.86 17.95
CA SER A 34 5.14 -20.54 17.29
C SER A 34 6.49 -20.15 16.67
N SER A 35 6.42 -19.69 15.41
CA SER A 35 7.41 -18.88 14.66
C SER A 35 8.84 -19.43 14.43
N SER A 36 9.37 -19.12 13.25
CA SER A 36 10.75 -19.40 12.82
C SER A 36 11.80 -18.60 13.59
N ASN A 37 12.99 -19.17 13.74
CA ASN A 37 14.14 -18.60 14.46
C ASN A 37 14.45 -17.14 14.08
N VAL A 38 14.19 -16.20 14.98
CA VAL A 38 14.67 -14.81 14.88
C VAL A 38 16.07 -14.74 15.46
N THR A 39 17.09 -14.77 14.60
CA THR A 39 18.50 -14.65 15.01
C THR A 39 18.86 -13.19 15.28
N VAL A 40 18.63 -12.71 16.49
CA VAL A 40 19.02 -11.35 16.92
C VAL A 40 20.55 -11.25 16.96
N ARG A 41 21.14 -10.48 16.03
CA ARG A 41 22.55 -10.08 16.10
C ARG A 41 22.69 -8.90 17.08
N LEU A 42 23.18 -9.18 18.28
CA LEU A 42 23.53 -8.14 19.25
C LEU A 42 24.99 -7.70 19.06
N THR A 43 25.20 -6.57 18.38
CA THR A 43 26.52 -5.93 18.31
C THR A 43 26.70 -5.04 19.54
N VAL A 44 27.51 -5.49 20.52
CA VAL A 44 27.87 -4.67 21.69
C VAL A 44 29.05 -3.78 21.33
N LEU A 45 28.82 -2.47 21.24
CA LEU A 45 29.86 -1.49 20.90
C LEU A 45 30.68 -1.13 22.15
N PRO A 46 32.03 -1.28 22.12
CA PRO A 46 32.86 -1.25 23.33
C PRO A 46 33.01 0.16 23.96
N SER A 47 32.64 1.22 23.23
CA SER A 47 32.69 2.62 23.70
C SER A 47 31.35 3.12 24.27
N GLY A 48 30.23 2.43 24.06
CA GLY A 48 28.89 2.98 24.32
C GLY A 48 28.49 4.12 23.38
N GLU A 49 29.23 4.30 22.28
CA GLU A 49 28.90 5.23 21.19
C GLU A 49 28.02 4.52 20.14
N SER A 50 26.94 5.15 19.70
CA SER A 50 26.05 4.61 18.67
C SER A 50 25.22 5.68 17.97
N VAL A 51 24.81 5.39 16.73
CA VAL A 51 23.78 6.11 15.99
C VAL A 51 22.77 5.11 15.42
N VAL A 52 21.51 5.51 15.29
CA VAL A 52 20.46 4.77 14.59
C VAL A 52 19.69 5.75 13.71
N ILE A 53 19.60 5.46 12.41
CA ILE A 53 18.77 6.21 11.47
C ILE A 53 17.32 5.79 11.69
N ARG A 54 16.48 6.74 12.11
CA ARG A 54 15.06 6.53 12.41
C ARG A 54 14.14 6.83 11.23
N PHE A 55 14.62 7.64 10.30
CA PHE A 55 13.97 7.96 9.03
C PHE A 55 15.04 8.49 8.05
N PRO A 56 15.01 8.13 6.75
CA PRO A 56 14.16 7.12 6.12
C PRO A 56 14.34 5.70 6.70
N SER A 57 13.44 4.80 6.32
CA SER A 57 13.48 3.36 6.62
C SER A 57 14.09 2.58 5.46
N ASP A 58 14.60 1.37 5.72
CA ASP A 58 15.17 0.52 4.67
C ASP A 58 14.10 0.07 3.67
N GLY A 59 14.30 0.39 2.40
CA GLY A 59 13.34 0.19 1.31
C GLY A 59 12.38 1.36 1.04
N ASP A 60 12.47 2.47 1.78
CA ASP A 60 11.61 3.64 1.54
C ASP A 60 11.76 4.21 0.11
N THR A 61 10.70 4.82 -0.40
CA THR A 61 10.66 5.43 -1.74
C THR A 61 10.08 6.84 -1.70
N PHE A 62 10.79 7.77 -2.33
CA PHE A 62 10.47 9.19 -2.37
C PHE A 62 10.38 9.70 -3.82
N ALA A 63 9.47 10.64 -4.05
CA ALA A 63 9.42 11.42 -5.29
C ALA A 63 9.89 12.87 -5.09
N THR A 64 9.81 13.41 -3.86
CA THR A 64 10.48 14.66 -3.47
C THR A 64 12.00 14.49 -3.48
N ASP A 65 12.71 15.49 -3.98
CA ASP A 65 14.18 15.57 -3.93
C ASP A 65 14.70 16.01 -2.55
N LYS A 66 13.83 16.59 -1.72
CA LYS A 66 14.09 16.87 -0.30
C LYS A 66 13.60 15.74 0.58
N ILE A 67 14.53 15.14 1.34
CA ILE A 67 14.31 13.99 2.20
C ILE A 67 14.84 14.32 3.60
N THR A 68 13.97 14.34 4.60
CA THR A 68 14.39 14.47 6.00
C THR A 68 15.16 13.22 6.44
N ILE A 69 16.28 13.40 7.13
CA ILE A 69 17.00 12.33 7.84
C ILE A 69 16.82 12.59 9.34
N LYS A 70 16.29 11.61 10.08
CA LYS A 70 16.14 11.64 11.55
C LYS A 70 17.05 10.56 12.15
N LYS A 71 17.81 10.91 13.19
CA LYS A 71 18.81 10.05 13.82
C LYS A 71 18.66 10.08 15.34
N ASP A 72 18.73 8.93 15.99
CA ASP A 72 18.97 8.84 17.43
C ASP A 72 20.47 8.59 17.65
N TYR A 73 21.10 9.19 18.67
CA TYR A 73 22.52 8.97 18.95
C TYR A 73 22.86 8.94 20.45
N THR A 74 23.94 8.22 20.78
CA THR A 74 24.48 8.07 22.13
C THR A 74 25.99 8.31 22.12
N SER A 75 26.50 9.04 23.10
CA SER A 75 27.92 9.37 23.33
C SER A 75 28.63 10.02 22.12
N ALA A 76 27.91 10.79 21.31
CA ALA A 76 28.45 11.38 20.08
C ALA A 76 28.98 12.80 20.28
N ARG A 77 30.07 13.16 19.59
CA ARG A 77 30.51 14.55 19.36
C ARG A 77 30.21 14.99 17.93
N THR A 78 30.43 14.10 16.97
CA THR A 78 30.07 14.33 15.57
C THR A 78 29.28 13.16 15.00
N LEU A 79 28.39 13.46 14.05
CA LEU A 79 27.77 12.47 13.17
C LEU A 79 28.27 12.72 11.74
N GLU A 80 28.92 11.73 11.15
CA GLU A 80 29.39 11.76 9.76
C GLU A 80 28.44 10.99 8.87
N THR A 81 27.70 11.69 7.99
CA THR A 81 26.81 11.04 7.02
C THR A 81 27.43 11.04 5.61
N LYS A 82 27.35 9.90 4.94
CA LYS A 82 27.76 9.69 3.55
C LYS A 82 26.55 9.17 2.77
N ILE A 83 26.31 9.73 1.58
CA ILE A 83 25.27 9.26 0.67
C ILE A 83 25.94 8.54 -0.49
N ILE A 84 25.56 7.29 -0.75
CA ILE A 84 26.04 6.53 -1.89
C ILE A 84 24.89 6.38 -2.89
N TYR A 85 25.07 6.96 -4.07
CA TYR A 85 24.21 6.71 -5.24
C TYR A 85 24.73 5.49 -6.00
N THR A 86 23.82 4.66 -6.51
CA THR A 86 24.15 3.57 -7.45
C THR A 86 23.48 3.85 -8.79
N ASP A 87 24.26 3.87 -9.87
CA ASP A 87 23.74 4.07 -11.22
C ASP A 87 23.19 2.76 -11.84
N GLU A 88 22.63 2.86 -13.04
CA GLU A 88 22.04 1.72 -13.77
C GLU A 88 23.05 0.63 -14.15
N ASN A 89 24.36 0.94 -14.13
CA ASN A 89 25.46 0.02 -14.40
C ASN A 89 25.98 -0.64 -13.10
N GLY A 90 25.41 -0.29 -11.93
CA GLY A 90 25.89 -0.72 -10.62
C GLY A 90 27.11 0.05 -10.10
N ILE A 91 27.50 1.15 -10.76
CA ILE A 91 28.62 1.99 -10.34
C ILE A 91 28.16 2.86 -9.17
N THR A 92 28.89 2.77 -8.05
CA THR A 92 28.61 3.55 -6.85
C THR A 92 29.40 4.86 -6.82
N THR A 93 28.74 5.95 -6.43
CA THR A 93 29.36 7.27 -6.21
C THR A 93 29.05 7.74 -4.81
N THR A 94 30.08 8.04 -4.01
CA THR A 94 29.97 8.51 -2.64
C THR A 94 30.02 10.03 -2.58
N TYR A 95 28.99 10.62 -1.97
CA TYR A 95 28.86 12.04 -1.69
C TYR A 95 29.00 12.26 -0.18
N ASN A 96 29.84 13.22 0.22
CA ASN A 96 30.02 13.57 1.63
C ASN A 96 28.99 14.64 2.01
N VAL A 97 28.24 14.40 3.10
CA VAL A 97 27.38 15.41 3.73
C VAL A 97 28.25 16.23 4.71
N PRO A 98 27.97 17.53 4.94
CA PRO A 98 28.62 18.26 6.03
C PRO A 98 28.49 17.55 7.38
N VAL A 99 29.56 17.56 8.17
CA VAL A 99 29.62 16.86 9.46
C VAL A 99 28.72 17.59 10.47
N GLU A 100 27.78 16.86 11.08
CA GLU A 100 26.92 17.38 12.14
C GLU A 100 27.71 17.39 13.46
N ASN A 101 27.88 18.56 14.08
CA ASN A 101 28.43 18.68 15.42
C ASN A 101 27.30 18.61 16.45
N VAL A 102 27.37 17.63 17.35
CA VAL A 102 26.40 17.36 18.42
C VAL A 102 27.03 17.40 19.82
N ALA A 103 28.28 17.85 19.93
CA ALA A 103 28.96 18.04 21.21
C ALA A 103 28.35 19.19 22.03
N ASP A 104 28.57 19.17 23.36
CA ASP A 104 28.24 20.31 24.22
C ASP A 104 29.17 21.53 23.94
N PRO A 105 28.89 22.72 24.52
CA PRO A 105 29.73 23.91 24.34
C PRO A 105 31.20 23.79 24.82
N HIS A 106 31.57 22.69 25.47
CA HIS A 106 32.93 22.38 25.92
C HIS A 106 33.58 21.26 25.10
N GLY A 107 32.90 20.69 24.12
CA GLY A 107 33.36 19.56 23.30
C GLY A 107 33.12 18.17 23.92
N ASN A 108 32.29 18.06 24.95
CA ASN A 108 31.89 16.77 25.52
C ASN A 108 30.91 16.03 24.60
N PRO A 109 30.93 14.68 24.55
CA PRO A 109 29.91 13.93 23.83
C PRO A 109 28.53 14.05 24.48
N THR A 110 27.47 13.96 23.69
CA THR A 110 26.08 14.04 24.16
C THR A 110 25.23 12.86 23.67
N ASN A 111 23.99 12.79 24.18
CA ASN A 111 22.96 11.85 23.74
C ASN A 111 21.75 12.66 23.27
N GLY A 112 21.07 12.24 22.21
CA GLY A 112 19.91 12.96 21.72
C GLY A 112 19.42 12.50 20.37
N THR A 113 18.73 13.40 19.66
CA THR A 113 18.29 13.21 18.28
C THR A 113 18.86 14.30 17.38
N SER A 114 19.10 13.96 16.12
CA SER A 114 19.47 14.90 15.05
C SER A 114 18.44 14.82 13.94
N GLU A 115 18.13 15.96 13.32
CA GLU A 115 17.23 16.07 12.18
C GLU A 115 17.83 17.04 11.16
N SER A 116 18.07 16.54 9.94
CA SER A 116 18.68 17.29 8.85
C SER A 116 17.95 17.01 7.52
N GLU A 117 18.03 17.96 6.59
CA GLU A 117 17.42 17.82 5.27
C GLU A 117 18.49 17.41 4.24
N LEU A 118 18.26 16.29 3.54
CA LEU A 118 19.03 15.89 2.38
C LEU A 118 18.36 16.41 1.11
N ASP A 119 19.05 17.30 0.40
CA ASP A 119 18.67 17.79 -0.91
C ASP A 119 19.40 16.98 -2.00
N ILE A 120 18.67 16.06 -2.65
CA ILE A 120 19.18 15.18 -3.71
C ILE A 120 19.56 15.98 -4.96
N THR A 121 18.87 17.10 -5.22
CA THR A 121 19.20 18.00 -6.33
C THR A 121 20.56 18.65 -6.12
N ALA A 122 20.84 19.13 -4.91
CA ALA A 122 22.13 19.71 -4.53
C ALA A 122 23.28 18.70 -4.54
N ILE A 123 23.07 17.45 -4.08
CA ILE A 123 24.18 16.47 -4.01
C ILE A 123 24.46 15.71 -5.31
N THR A 124 23.47 15.29 -6.09
CA THR A 124 23.70 14.45 -7.30
C THR A 124 23.33 15.12 -8.62
N GLY A 125 22.74 16.32 -8.58
CA GLY A 125 22.07 16.94 -9.72
C GLY A 125 20.67 16.38 -9.96
N GLY A 126 20.02 15.83 -8.93
CA GLY A 126 18.63 15.36 -9.00
C GLY A 126 18.49 14.11 -9.87
N ARG A 127 19.40 13.14 -9.67
CA ARG A 127 19.40 11.86 -10.38
C ARG A 127 18.45 10.88 -9.71
N TYR A 128 17.44 10.41 -10.44
CA TYR A 128 16.62 9.28 -10.02
C TYR A 128 17.46 7.99 -9.97
N GLY A 129 17.10 7.08 -9.06
CA GLY A 129 17.85 5.86 -8.83
C GLY A 129 17.83 5.38 -7.38
N ASP A 130 18.83 4.58 -7.04
CA ASP A 130 18.89 3.79 -5.83
C ASP A 130 20.03 4.30 -4.93
N TYR A 131 19.69 4.61 -3.67
CA TYR A 131 20.50 5.39 -2.76
C TYR A 131 20.72 4.67 -1.43
N LYS A 132 21.82 4.98 -0.76
CA LYS A 132 22.16 4.45 0.57
C LYS A 132 22.72 5.54 1.46
N ILE A 133 22.14 5.71 2.64
CA ILE A 133 22.66 6.53 3.73
C ILE A 133 23.57 5.63 4.57
N ILE A 134 24.76 6.14 4.89
CA ILE A 134 25.65 5.57 5.89
C ILE A 134 25.93 6.68 6.92
N THR A 135 25.74 6.42 8.21
CA THR A 135 26.12 7.37 9.27
C THR A 135 26.98 6.71 10.34
N THR A 136 28.06 7.37 10.76
CA THR A 136 28.90 6.96 11.89
C THR A 136 28.99 8.06 12.95
N VAL A 137 29.23 7.66 14.20
CA VAL A 137 29.60 8.54 15.31
C VAL A 137 31.12 8.72 15.33
N ASN A 138 31.59 9.96 15.52
CA ASN A 138 33.00 10.29 15.75
C ASN A 138 33.98 9.72 14.68
N GLY A 139 33.48 9.48 13.45
CA GLY A 139 34.23 8.85 12.36
C GLY A 139 34.48 7.33 12.52
N LEU A 140 33.97 6.68 13.58
CA LEU A 140 34.25 5.28 13.92
C LEU A 140 33.39 4.29 13.10
N PRO A 141 33.97 3.46 12.20
CA PRO A 141 33.19 2.52 11.37
C PRO A 141 32.48 1.41 12.17
N SER A 142 32.87 1.16 13.42
CA SER A 142 32.15 0.24 14.31
C SER A 142 30.78 0.74 14.71
N THR A 143 30.53 2.06 14.64
CA THR A 143 29.27 2.70 15.03
C THR A 143 28.31 2.88 13.85
N GLU A 144 28.63 2.30 12.69
CA GLU A 144 27.92 2.50 11.43
C GLU A 144 26.48 1.97 11.47
N ASP A 145 25.54 2.83 11.06
CA ASP A 145 24.19 2.43 10.68
C ASP A 145 23.89 2.81 9.22
N VAL A 146 23.07 1.99 8.56
CA VAL A 146 22.92 1.95 7.10
C VAL A 146 21.46 1.75 6.69
N ILE A 147 20.96 2.66 5.85
CA ILE A 147 19.61 2.60 5.28
C ILE A 147 19.70 2.73 3.76
N ASN A 148 19.04 1.84 3.03
CA ASN A 148 18.85 1.94 1.59
C ASN A 148 17.46 2.53 1.30
N PHE A 149 17.37 3.44 0.34
CA PHE A 149 16.11 4.03 -0.12
C PHE A 149 16.18 4.27 -1.64
N SER A 150 15.05 4.60 -2.26
CA SER A 150 15.05 5.04 -3.67
C SER A 150 14.38 6.38 -3.88
N TYR A 151 14.94 7.15 -4.80
CA TYR A 151 14.41 8.43 -5.25
C TYR A 151 13.98 8.27 -6.71
N ARG A 152 12.69 8.46 -6.98
CA ARG A 152 12.02 8.11 -8.25
C ARG A 152 11.32 9.31 -8.86
N ALA A 153 11.14 9.31 -10.18
CA ALA A 153 10.38 10.38 -10.83
C ALA A 153 8.91 10.38 -10.38
N VAL A 154 8.32 9.20 -10.20
CA VAL A 154 6.92 9.01 -9.79
C VAL A 154 6.80 7.90 -8.75
N LYS A 155 6.00 8.14 -7.71
CA LYS A 155 5.51 7.16 -6.74
C LYS A 155 3.99 7.23 -6.70
N ILE A 156 3.35 6.08 -6.54
CA ILE A 156 1.89 5.96 -6.53
C ILE A 156 1.47 5.34 -5.20
N THR A 157 0.54 5.98 -4.51
CA THR A 157 -0.03 5.51 -3.24
C THR A 157 -1.56 5.46 -3.31
N ASP A 158 -2.18 4.58 -2.51
CA ASP A 158 -3.63 4.42 -2.48
C ASP A 158 -4.32 5.69 -1.96
N ASN A 159 -5.52 5.98 -2.49
CA ASN A 159 -6.40 7.05 -2.02
C ASN A 159 -7.87 6.57 -1.97
N GLY A 160 -8.09 5.26 -1.74
CA GLY A 160 -9.40 4.63 -1.69
C GLY A 160 -10.07 4.47 -3.06
N THR A 161 -11.39 4.63 -3.08
CA THR A 161 -12.24 4.44 -4.28
C THR A 161 -13.28 5.53 -4.42
N ASP A 162 -13.85 5.66 -5.61
CA ASP A 162 -14.99 6.53 -5.84
C ASP A 162 -16.34 5.85 -5.51
N PRO A 163 -17.20 6.42 -4.64
CA PRO A 163 -18.48 5.79 -4.29
C PRO A 163 -19.52 5.84 -5.42
N SER A 164 -19.36 6.72 -6.42
CA SER A 164 -20.28 6.82 -7.55
C SER A 164 -20.01 5.78 -8.64
N THR A 165 -18.74 5.39 -8.85
CA THR A 165 -18.30 4.53 -9.96
C THR A 165 -17.52 3.26 -9.55
N ASN A 166 -17.14 3.12 -8.27
CA ASN A 166 -16.15 2.15 -7.77
C ASN A 166 -14.74 2.27 -8.38
N ASN A 167 -14.45 3.32 -9.14
CA ASN A 167 -13.13 3.57 -9.70
C ASN A 167 -12.07 3.73 -8.58
N PRO A 168 -10.90 3.09 -8.68
CA PRO A 168 -9.80 3.32 -7.76
C PRO A 168 -9.34 4.78 -7.76
N LYS A 169 -8.88 5.27 -6.62
CA LYS A 169 -8.24 6.57 -6.47
C LYS A 169 -6.82 6.37 -5.99
N VAL A 170 -5.91 7.15 -6.54
CA VAL A 170 -4.49 7.12 -6.18
C VAL A 170 -3.97 8.54 -6.00
N ASN A 171 -2.92 8.68 -5.19
CA ASN A 171 -2.09 9.87 -5.16
C ASN A 171 -0.85 9.61 -6.02
N ILE A 172 -0.58 10.52 -6.94
CA ILE A 172 0.60 10.49 -7.81
C ILE A 172 1.60 11.48 -7.24
N GLU A 173 2.51 10.99 -6.41
CA GLU A 173 3.67 11.73 -5.92
C GLU A 173 4.70 11.84 -7.05
N HIS A 174 5.19 13.04 -7.37
CA HIS A 174 6.14 13.26 -8.47
C HIS A 174 7.25 14.23 -8.07
N GLY A 175 8.40 14.10 -8.72
CA GLY A 175 9.57 14.96 -8.48
C GLY A 175 9.57 16.28 -9.25
N PRO A 176 10.50 17.20 -8.92
CA PRO A 176 10.51 18.58 -9.42
C PRO A 176 10.81 18.74 -10.91
N ARG A 177 11.33 17.69 -11.55
CA ARG A 177 11.69 17.70 -12.97
C ARG A 177 10.58 17.14 -13.87
N VAL A 178 9.54 16.56 -13.28
CA VAL A 178 8.43 15.92 -14.01
C VAL A 178 7.39 16.98 -14.41
N ASP A 179 7.23 17.17 -15.72
CA ASP A 179 6.25 18.09 -16.32
C ASP A 179 4.89 17.42 -16.50
N HIS A 180 4.92 16.18 -16.98
CA HIS A 180 3.76 15.32 -17.10
C HIS A 180 4.16 13.84 -17.03
N ILE A 181 3.15 12.99 -16.88
CA ILE A 181 3.27 11.54 -16.99
C ILE A 181 2.34 11.03 -18.10
N THR A 182 2.70 9.91 -18.73
CA THR A 182 1.73 9.08 -19.48
C THR A 182 1.40 7.84 -18.68
N VAL A 183 0.12 7.48 -18.67
CA VAL A 183 -0.43 6.34 -17.93
C VAL A 183 -1.05 5.36 -18.89
N GLN A 184 -0.63 4.09 -18.85
CA GLN A 184 -1.34 3.00 -19.49
C GLN A 184 -1.76 1.98 -18.42
N ILE A 185 -2.96 1.43 -18.56
CA ILE A 185 -3.55 0.49 -17.62
C ILE A 185 -3.63 -0.88 -18.27
N TYR A 186 -3.23 -1.92 -17.54
CA TYR A 186 -3.21 -3.31 -18.00
C TYR A 186 -4.04 -4.23 -17.09
N ASP A 187 -4.60 -5.30 -17.66
CA ASP A 187 -5.20 -6.40 -16.89
C ASP A 187 -4.13 -7.29 -16.22
N GLU A 188 -4.57 -8.30 -15.44
CA GLU A 188 -3.66 -9.25 -14.78
C GLU A 188 -2.80 -10.07 -15.77
N ASN A 189 -3.16 -10.12 -17.05
CA ASN A 189 -2.44 -10.84 -18.11
C ASN A 189 -1.44 -9.95 -18.87
N GLY A 190 -1.44 -8.64 -18.65
CA GLY A 190 -0.62 -7.68 -19.39
C GLY A 190 -1.25 -7.15 -20.69
N ASN A 191 -2.56 -7.31 -20.90
CA ASN A 191 -3.28 -6.66 -21.99
C ASN A 191 -3.68 -5.23 -21.61
N PRO A 192 -3.50 -4.22 -22.47
CA PRO A 192 -3.96 -2.87 -22.20
C PRO A 192 -5.51 -2.80 -22.17
N VAL A 193 -6.08 -2.14 -21.16
CA VAL A 193 -7.54 -1.95 -21.05
C VAL A 193 -8.03 -0.64 -21.67
N LEU A 194 -7.12 0.28 -21.98
CA LEU A 194 -7.40 1.51 -22.73
C LEU A 194 -6.69 1.49 -24.09
N PRO A 195 -7.35 1.97 -25.16
CA PRO A 195 -6.77 1.94 -26.51
C PRO A 195 -5.57 2.90 -26.67
N ASN A 196 -5.53 3.98 -25.89
CA ASN A 196 -4.46 4.97 -25.86
C ASN A 196 -4.07 5.28 -24.40
N PRO A 197 -2.79 5.58 -24.10
CA PRO A 197 -2.39 6.11 -22.80
C PRO A 197 -3.07 7.45 -22.47
N ILE A 198 -3.23 7.73 -21.18
CA ILE A 198 -3.72 9.00 -20.65
C ILE A 198 -2.53 9.87 -20.24
N THR A 199 -2.44 11.10 -20.76
CA THR A 199 -1.48 12.09 -20.25
C THR A 199 -2.06 12.81 -19.04
N ILE A 200 -1.28 12.94 -17.97
CA ILE A 200 -1.65 13.68 -16.75
C ILE A 200 -0.54 14.72 -16.48
N PRO A 201 -0.88 16.03 -16.41
CA PRO A 201 0.09 17.06 -16.03
C PRO A 201 0.43 16.92 -14.54
N THR A 202 1.68 17.21 -14.17
CA THR A 202 2.17 17.09 -12.80
C THR A 202 2.61 18.45 -12.25
N PRO A 203 1.67 19.34 -11.88
CA PRO A 203 1.98 20.69 -11.42
C PRO A 203 2.78 20.68 -10.12
N ASP A 204 3.77 21.55 -10.01
CA ASP A 204 4.51 21.79 -8.77
C ASP A 204 3.55 22.25 -7.65
N THR A 205 3.58 21.54 -6.52
CA THR A 205 2.81 21.87 -5.31
C THR A 205 3.70 22.01 -4.07
N THR A 206 5.03 22.00 -4.21
CA THR A 206 5.98 22.08 -3.08
C THR A 206 7.02 23.19 -3.23
N GLY A 207 6.98 23.96 -4.32
CA GLY A 207 7.80 25.17 -4.51
C GLY A 207 9.16 24.88 -5.13
N GLY A 208 9.17 24.05 -6.17
CA GLY A 208 10.38 23.60 -6.87
C GLY A 208 10.87 22.21 -6.46
N HIS A 209 10.07 21.45 -5.69
CA HIS A 209 10.44 20.13 -5.12
C HIS A 209 9.47 18.99 -5.52
N GLY A 210 8.67 19.21 -6.58
CA GLY A 210 7.71 18.24 -7.10
C GLY A 210 6.28 18.49 -6.63
N GLY A 211 5.52 17.42 -6.37
CA GLY A 211 4.13 17.59 -5.97
C GLY A 211 3.36 16.29 -5.73
N THR A 212 2.07 16.43 -5.50
CA THR A 212 1.14 15.30 -5.40
C THR A 212 -0.14 15.62 -6.16
N THR A 213 -0.43 14.82 -7.18
CA THR A 213 -1.63 14.92 -8.02
C THR A 213 -2.59 13.78 -7.68
N PRO A 214 -3.74 14.04 -7.02
CA PRO A 214 -4.77 13.03 -6.81
C PRO A 214 -5.45 12.67 -8.14
N TRP A 215 -5.58 11.38 -8.44
CA TRP A 215 -6.16 10.88 -9.69
C TRP A 215 -7.18 9.76 -9.44
N THR A 216 -8.24 9.72 -10.25
CA THR A 216 -9.24 8.64 -10.26
C THR A 216 -9.05 7.82 -11.53
N VAL A 217 -8.81 6.53 -11.36
CA VAL A 217 -8.49 5.60 -12.45
C VAL A 217 -9.77 5.27 -13.23
N PRO A 218 -9.90 5.61 -14.53
CA PRO A 218 -11.16 5.48 -15.27
C PRO A 218 -11.39 4.05 -15.76
N LEU A 219 -11.97 3.20 -14.92
CA LEU A 219 -12.29 1.78 -15.23
C LEU A 219 -13.80 1.55 -15.47
N ASP A 220 -14.65 2.42 -14.95
CA ASP A 220 -16.09 2.44 -15.20
C ASP A 220 -16.43 2.66 -16.69
N GLY A 221 -17.58 2.14 -17.12
CA GLY A 221 -18.01 2.14 -18.52
C GLY A 221 -17.25 1.19 -19.45
N LEU A 222 -16.07 0.70 -19.07
CA LEU A 222 -15.22 -0.17 -19.92
C LEU A 222 -15.65 -1.66 -19.94
N ASN A 223 -16.75 -2.03 -19.28
CA ASN A 223 -17.21 -3.42 -19.11
C ASN A 223 -16.15 -4.38 -18.53
N LEU A 224 -15.24 -3.86 -17.72
CA LEU A 224 -14.20 -4.62 -17.03
C LEU A 224 -14.77 -5.50 -15.90
N LYS A 225 -14.08 -6.60 -15.62
CA LYS A 225 -14.44 -7.56 -14.58
C LYS A 225 -13.95 -7.09 -13.20
N ASP A 226 -14.52 -7.68 -12.14
CA ASP A 226 -13.95 -7.61 -10.80
C ASP A 226 -12.55 -8.28 -10.83
N GLY A 227 -11.49 -7.57 -10.42
CA GLY A 227 -10.10 -8.02 -10.61
C GLY A 227 -9.05 -6.93 -10.36
N LYS A 228 -7.76 -7.27 -10.46
CA LYS A 228 -6.67 -6.29 -10.33
C LYS A 228 -6.27 -5.71 -11.67
N TYR A 229 -5.83 -4.46 -11.64
CA TYR A 229 -5.34 -3.74 -12.81
C TYR A 229 -4.00 -3.07 -12.48
N GLN A 230 -3.03 -3.20 -13.39
CA GLN A 230 -1.72 -2.57 -13.25
C GLN A 230 -1.72 -1.21 -13.94
N ILE A 231 -1.61 -0.15 -13.13
CA ILE A 231 -1.24 1.18 -13.60
C ILE A 231 0.26 1.13 -13.91
N VAL A 232 0.64 1.51 -15.13
CA VAL A 232 2.03 1.73 -15.53
C VAL A 232 2.17 3.19 -15.93
N THR A 233 3.10 3.91 -15.31
CA THR A 233 3.35 5.33 -15.59
C THR A 233 4.76 5.56 -16.11
N THR A 234 4.89 6.38 -17.15
CA THR A 234 6.17 6.87 -17.67
C THR A 234 6.25 8.37 -17.39
N ALA A 235 7.37 8.85 -16.84
CA ALA A 235 7.54 10.24 -16.40
C ALA A 235 8.41 11.03 -17.37
N TYR A 236 7.99 12.24 -17.72
CA TYR A 236 8.64 13.07 -18.74
C TYR A 236 9.00 14.46 -18.20
N ASP A 237 10.09 15.02 -18.73
CA ASP A 237 10.32 16.46 -18.65
C ASP A 237 9.57 17.23 -19.76
N ASN A 238 9.58 18.56 -19.66
CA ASN A 238 9.02 19.49 -20.67
C ASN A 238 9.75 19.40 -22.04
N GLY A 239 10.86 18.68 -22.14
CA GLY A 239 11.51 18.34 -23.41
C GLY A 239 11.00 17.04 -24.05
N GLY A 240 10.14 16.29 -23.36
CA GLY A 240 9.67 14.97 -23.78
C GLY A 240 10.65 13.83 -23.52
N ASN A 241 11.69 14.04 -22.70
CA ASN A 241 12.63 12.99 -22.31
C ASN A 241 12.07 12.16 -21.15
N ILE A 242 12.23 10.84 -21.20
CA ILE A 242 11.90 9.95 -20.08
C ILE A 242 12.92 10.17 -18.95
N LEU A 243 12.43 10.38 -17.72
CA LEU A 243 13.26 10.77 -16.57
C LEU A 243 13.75 9.60 -15.70
N ASP A 244 12.99 8.52 -15.63
CA ASP A 244 13.24 7.35 -14.77
C ASP A 244 12.50 6.12 -15.33
N ARG A 245 12.81 4.94 -14.78
CA ARG A 245 12.13 3.67 -15.09
C ARG A 245 10.62 3.76 -14.81
N ASN A 246 9.81 3.07 -15.62
CA ASN A 246 8.35 3.09 -15.45
C ASN A 246 7.90 2.60 -14.07
N THR A 247 7.19 3.46 -13.33
CA THR A 247 6.55 3.08 -12.06
C THR A 247 5.33 2.20 -12.33
N LYS A 248 5.15 1.16 -11.50
CA LYS A 248 4.08 0.17 -11.61
C LYS A 248 3.31 0.07 -10.30
N TYR A 249 1.99 0.17 -10.37
CA TYR A 249 1.12 0.09 -9.20
C TYR A 249 -0.11 -0.78 -9.48
N TRP A 250 -0.50 -1.62 -8.51
CA TRP A 250 -1.67 -2.50 -8.64
C TRP A 250 -2.85 -1.94 -7.88
N VAL A 251 -3.96 -1.70 -8.57
CA VAL A 251 -5.25 -1.34 -7.97
C VAL A 251 -6.22 -2.51 -8.04
N GLN A 252 -7.07 -2.64 -7.02
CA GLN A 252 -8.21 -3.57 -7.03
C GLN A 252 -9.45 -2.85 -7.56
N TYR A 253 -10.11 -3.41 -8.57
CA TYR A 253 -11.39 -2.93 -9.08
C TYR A 253 -12.51 -3.93 -8.78
N THR A 254 -13.71 -3.40 -8.54
CA THR A 254 -14.95 -4.15 -8.37
C THR A 254 -16.03 -3.40 -9.12
N SER A 255 -16.49 -3.96 -10.24
CA SER A 255 -17.50 -3.37 -11.12
C SER A 255 -18.74 -2.96 -10.33
N LYS A 256 -19.25 -1.74 -10.59
CA LYS A 256 -20.47 -1.27 -9.92
C LYS A 256 -21.68 -1.95 -10.54
N LYS A 257 -22.08 -3.06 -9.92
CA LYS A 257 -23.28 -3.84 -10.30
C LYS A 257 -24.51 -2.94 -10.22
N THR A 258 -25.01 -2.53 -11.39
CA THR A 258 -26.34 -1.91 -11.50
C THR A 258 -27.35 -2.86 -10.86
N PRO A 259 -28.23 -2.38 -9.95
CA PRO A 259 -29.30 -3.22 -9.43
C PRO A 259 -30.08 -3.81 -10.60
N SER A 260 -30.35 -5.11 -10.57
CA SER A 260 -31.25 -5.73 -11.54
C SER A 260 -32.62 -5.09 -11.38
N VAL A 261 -32.97 -4.18 -12.29
CA VAL A 261 -34.33 -3.63 -12.36
C VAL A 261 -35.26 -4.84 -12.51
N PRO A 262 -36.21 -5.07 -11.59
CA PRO A 262 -37.15 -6.17 -11.72
C PRO A 262 -37.87 -6.05 -13.06
N GLU A 263 -38.07 -7.15 -13.78
CA GLU A 263 -38.80 -7.12 -15.04
C GLU A 263 -40.26 -6.74 -14.79
N THR A 264 -40.57 -5.44 -14.83
CA THR A 264 -41.93 -4.91 -14.65
C THR A 264 -42.82 -5.20 -15.86
N GLY A 265 -42.26 -5.70 -16.96
CA GLY A 265 -43.01 -6.39 -18.01
C GLY A 265 -43.46 -7.81 -17.61
N GLY A 266 -42.73 -8.47 -16.71
CA GLY A 266 -43.11 -9.72 -16.05
C GLY A 266 -44.11 -9.48 -14.93
N SER A 267 -45.31 -9.02 -15.29
CA SER A 267 -46.40 -8.77 -14.33
C SER A 267 -46.62 -9.96 -13.39
N VAL A 268 -46.76 -9.70 -12.10
CA VAL A 268 -47.12 -10.73 -11.08
C VAL A 268 -48.50 -11.35 -11.34
N PHE A 269 -49.24 -10.82 -12.32
CA PHE A 269 -50.53 -11.28 -12.81
C PHE A 269 -50.44 -11.94 -14.21
N ALA A 270 -49.26 -12.27 -14.73
CA ALA A 270 -49.06 -12.85 -16.07
C ALA A 270 -49.64 -14.29 -16.27
N GLY A 271 -50.43 -14.78 -15.31
CA GLY A 271 -51.24 -16.00 -15.42
C GLY A 271 -52.75 -15.79 -15.22
N THR A 272 -53.21 -14.53 -15.06
CA THR A 272 -54.64 -14.20 -14.94
C THR A 272 -55.08 -13.28 -16.08
N ASN A 273 -56.16 -13.67 -16.78
CA ASN A 273 -56.71 -12.93 -17.92
C ASN A 273 -57.51 -11.69 -17.47
N PHE A 274 -56.87 -10.77 -16.74
CA PHE A 274 -57.44 -9.47 -16.41
C PHE A 274 -56.89 -8.42 -17.38
N THR A 275 -57.78 -7.86 -18.21
CA THR A 275 -57.48 -6.68 -19.02
C THR A 275 -57.46 -5.44 -18.12
N SER A 276 -56.91 -4.33 -18.63
CA SER A 276 -56.93 -3.04 -17.90
C SER A 276 -58.36 -2.57 -17.57
N ALA A 277 -59.37 -2.99 -18.34
CA ALA A 277 -60.76 -2.70 -18.06
C ALA A 277 -61.30 -3.48 -16.86
N ASP A 278 -60.85 -4.72 -16.64
CA ASP A 278 -61.26 -5.56 -15.50
C ASP A 278 -60.71 -5.04 -14.17
N PHE A 279 -59.49 -4.50 -14.18
CA PHE A 279 -58.90 -3.87 -13.00
C PHE A 279 -59.67 -2.61 -12.58
N ILE A 280 -60.13 -1.81 -13.55
CA ILE A 280 -60.98 -0.63 -13.31
C ILE A 280 -62.38 -1.06 -12.85
N SER A 281 -62.99 -2.06 -13.50
CA SER A 281 -64.36 -2.50 -13.16
C SER A 281 -64.44 -3.15 -11.78
N THR A 282 -63.47 -3.99 -11.41
CA THR A 282 -63.40 -4.61 -10.08
C THR A 282 -63.09 -3.58 -8.98
N SER A 283 -62.14 -2.67 -9.22
CA SER A 283 -61.86 -1.56 -8.28
C SER A 283 -63.10 -0.69 -8.05
N LEU A 284 -63.83 -0.35 -9.11
CA LEU A 284 -65.06 0.45 -9.04
C LEU A 284 -66.21 -0.32 -8.35
N ALA A 285 -66.35 -1.63 -8.61
CA ALA A 285 -67.34 -2.48 -7.97
C ALA A 285 -67.08 -2.61 -6.45
N ILE A 286 -65.82 -2.82 -6.04
CA ILE A 286 -65.42 -2.82 -4.63
C ILE A 286 -65.74 -1.47 -3.98
N PHE A 287 -65.45 -0.36 -4.67
CA PHE A 287 -65.75 0.98 -4.18
C PHE A 287 -67.27 1.22 -4.00
N PHE A 288 -68.10 0.77 -4.94
CA PHE A 288 -69.56 0.83 -4.83
C PHE A 288 -70.09 -0.04 -3.67
N VAL A 289 -69.60 -1.27 -3.49
CA VAL A 289 -70.00 -2.15 -2.39
C VAL A 289 -69.62 -1.54 -1.03
N ALA A 290 -68.38 -1.08 -0.88
CA ALA A 290 -67.91 -0.43 0.35
C ALA A 290 -68.72 0.84 0.67
N THR A 291 -68.98 1.68 -0.33
CA THR A 291 -69.80 2.89 -0.19
C THR A 291 -71.24 2.56 0.18
N PHE A 292 -71.84 1.52 -0.42
CA PHE A 292 -73.18 1.07 -0.09
C PHE A 292 -73.29 0.57 1.35
N PHE A 293 -72.33 -0.24 1.82
CA PHE A 293 -72.27 -0.68 3.22
C PHE A 293 -72.08 0.51 4.18
N ALA A 294 -71.21 1.46 3.88
CA ALA A 294 -71.02 2.66 4.69
C ALA A 294 -72.31 3.50 4.81
N ILE A 295 -73.02 3.72 3.70
CA ILE A 295 -74.32 4.40 3.67
C ILE A 295 -75.37 3.61 4.45
N MET A 296 -75.39 2.27 4.35
CA MET A 296 -76.32 1.41 5.07
C MET A 296 -76.10 1.45 6.60
N VAL A 297 -74.85 1.46 7.05
CA VAL A 297 -74.49 1.63 8.48
C VAL A 297 -74.90 3.02 8.98
N LEU A 298 -74.58 4.09 8.26
CA LEU A 298 -75.01 5.46 8.60
C LEU A 298 -76.55 5.59 8.67
N LYS A 299 -77.27 4.96 7.73
CA LYS A 299 -78.74 4.95 7.68
C LYS A 299 -79.37 4.10 8.81
N ARG A 300 -78.72 3.01 9.23
CA ARG A 300 -79.12 2.20 10.39
C ARG A 300 -78.96 3.00 11.69
N ASN A 301 -77.82 3.65 11.90
CA ASN A 301 -77.54 4.43 13.11
C ASN A 301 -78.50 5.63 13.25
N ARG A 302 -78.81 6.34 12.15
CA ARG A 302 -79.81 7.42 12.13
C ARG A 302 -81.26 6.97 12.42
N LYS A 303 -81.60 5.68 12.25
CA LYS A 303 -82.88 5.13 12.73
C LYS A 303 -82.83 4.77 14.21
N SER A 304 -81.67 4.39 14.75
CA SER A 304 -81.48 4.12 16.18
C SER A 304 -81.66 5.40 17.02
N GLN A 305 -81.03 6.51 16.61
CA GLN A 305 -81.11 7.81 17.30
C GLN A 305 -82.45 8.56 17.11
N ARG A 306 -83.46 7.96 16.46
CA ARG A 306 -84.83 8.49 16.38
C ARG A 306 -85.86 7.61 17.10
N ARG A 307 -85.38 6.72 17.99
CA ARG A 307 -86.17 5.96 18.98
C ARG A 307 -85.49 5.97 20.36
N SER A 308 -84.76 7.04 20.63
CA SER A 308 -84.39 7.54 21.96
C SER A 308 -85.11 8.85 22.21
#